data_AF-A0A8H3HY02-F1
#
_entry.id   AF-A0A8H3HY02-F1
#
_cell.length_a   1.000
_cell.length_b   1.000
_cell.length_c   1.000
_cell.angle_alpha   90.00
_cell.angle_beta   90.00
_cell.angle_gamma   90.00
#
_symmetry.space_group_name_H-M   'P 1'
#
loop_
_entity.id
_entity.type
_entity.pdbx_description
1 polymer ?
#
loop_
_entity_poly.entity_id
_entity_poly.type
_entity_poly.pdbx_seq_one_letter_code
_entity_poly.pdbx_strand_id
1 'polypeptide(L)'
;MQAPGQMPVFVMNTTPERQSGRKAQVANITAAKTVADVIRTCLGPKAMLKMILDPMGGILLTNDGNAILREIDVAHPAAKNMIELSRTQDEEVGDGTTSVIILAGEILAHTLPLLERSIHPVRIIAGLNAALVTALDTVNRISIPIDTSSDQDMLALIKTAIGTKFVARWSDLMCSLALKAVRTVTQGGETAQSVGGVPIINGMTTIDIKRYARVEKVAGATIEESQVLSGVLINKDITHPKMRRRIANPRIILLDCPLEYKKGESQTNIEISKEADWARILEIEEEQIKKICEKLIEFKPDLIITEKGVSGTHTLMA
;
A
#
# COMPACT_ATOMS: atom_id res chain seq x y z
N MET A 1 58.95 31.10 2.00
CA MET A 1 57.89 31.42 2.97
C MET A 1 56.60 30.77 2.49
N GLN A 2 56.28 29.57 2.98
CA GLN A 2 54.99 28.90 2.77
C GLN A 2 54.26 28.92 4.11
N ALA A 3 53.05 29.47 4.12
CA ALA A 3 52.21 29.52 5.32
C ALA A 3 51.83 28.09 5.75
N PRO A 4 51.87 27.75 7.05
CA PRO A 4 51.40 26.46 7.52
C PRO A 4 49.88 26.38 7.33
N GLY A 5 49.44 25.34 6.63
CA GLY A 5 48.03 25.05 6.39
C GLY A 5 47.29 24.88 7.71
N GLN A 6 46.21 25.65 7.90
CA GLN A 6 45.25 25.45 8.96
C GLN A 6 44.62 24.04 8.79
N MET A 7 44.88 23.14 9.74
CA MET A 7 44.09 21.92 9.86
C MET A 7 42.63 22.33 10.13
N PRO A 8 41.64 21.78 9.41
CA PRO A 8 40.25 22.07 9.71
C PRO A 8 39.93 21.53 11.11
N VAL A 9 39.70 22.43 12.05
CA VAL A 9 39.19 22.09 13.38
C VAL A 9 37.76 21.61 13.17
N PHE A 10 37.55 20.30 13.27
CA PHE A 10 36.21 19.75 13.44
C PHE A 10 35.68 20.20 14.80
N VAL A 11 34.83 21.23 14.80
CA VAL A 11 34.01 21.55 15.97
C VAL A 11 32.96 20.46 16.07
N MET A 12 33.24 19.45 16.91
CA MET A 12 32.24 18.49 17.33
C MET A 12 31.12 19.29 18.02
N ASN A 13 29.89 19.17 17.52
CA ASN A 13 28.73 19.89 18.05
C ASN A 13 28.76 19.87 19.58
N THR A 14 28.75 21.07 20.16
CA THR A 14 28.71 21.34 21.59
C THR A 14 27.61 20.52 22.24
N THR A 15 28.02 19.53 23.03
CA THR A 15 27.27 18.75 24.02
C THR A 15 25.83 18.35 23.60
N PRO A 16 25.57 17.09 23.21
CA PRO A 16 24.19 16.64 22.97
C PRO A 16 23.37 16.83 24.26
N GLU A 17 22.22 17.49 24.15
CA GLU A 17 21.29 17.69 25.25
C GLU A 17 20.77 16.32 25.70
N ARG A 18 21.32 15.82 26.82
CA ARG A 18 21.02 14.48 27.33
C ARG A 18 20.00 14.56 28.45
N GLN A 19 18.81 14.04 28.19
CA GLN A 19 17.81 13.82 29.24
C GLN A 19 18.06 12.46 29.89
N SER A 20 18.11 12.41 31.23
CA SER A 20 18.40 11.20 31.99
C SER A 20 17.36 10.92 33.08
N GLY A 21 17.23 9.64 33.45
CA GLY A 21 16.38 9.17 34.53
C GLY A 21 14.89 9.47 34.33
N ARG A 22 14.23 9.86 35.42
CA ARG A 22 12.77 10.08 35.47
C ARG A 22 12.30 11.20 34.55
N LYS A 23 13.11 12.23 34.30
CA LYS A 23 12.76 13.33 33.39
C LYS A 23 12.52 12.83 31.97
N ALA A 24 13.39 11.94 31.48
CA ALA A 24 13.23 11.32 30.17
C ALA A 24 11.98 10.42 30.09
N GLN A 25 11.68 9.69 31.17
CA GLN A 25 10.48 8.84 31.22
C GLN A 25 9.18 9.66 31.16
N VAL A 26 9.13 10.77 31.90
CA VAL A 26 7.98 11.68 31.88
C VAL A 26 7.83 12.32 30.50
N ALA A 27 8.92 12.78 29.89
CA ALA A 27 8.92 13.35 28.53
C ALA A 27 8.41 12.35 27.47
N ASN A 28 8.82 11.08 27.57
CA ASN A 28 8.34 10.03 26.68
C ASN A 28 6.81 9.81 26.82
N ILE A 29 6.32 9.76 28.06
CA ILE A 29 4.89 9.55 28.34
C ILE A 29 4.07 10.76 27.89
N THR A 30 4.53 11.99 28.15
CA THR A 30 3.81 13.19 27.73
C THR A 30 3.77 13.31 26.21
N ALA A 31 4.85 12.96 25.51
CA ALA A 31 4.88 12.95 24.05
C ALA A 31 3.89 11.94 23.47
N ALA A 32 3.88 10.69 23.97
CA ALA A 32 2.94 9.67 23.51
C ALA A 32 1.48 10.04 23.81
N LYS A 33 1.21 10.60 25.00
CA LYS A 33 -0.11 11.10 25.38
C LYS A 33 -0.57 12.25 24.47
N THR A 34 0.33 13.17 24.14
CA THR A 34 -0.01 14.30 23.24
C THR A 34 -0.45 13.80 21.86
N VAL A 35 0.23 12.79 21.30
CA VAL A 35 -0.17 12.16 20.04
C VAL A 35 -1.56 11.52 20.15
N ALA A 36 -1.82 10.77 21.23
CA ALA A 36 -3.12 10.17 21.49
C ALA A 36 -4.24 11.21 21.64
N ASP A 37 -3.97 12.32 22.35
CA ASP A 37 -4.92 13.41 22.58
C ASP A 37 -5.28 14.14 21.28
N VAL A 38 -4.36 14.24 20.32
CA VAL A 38 -4.68 14.74 18.98
C VAL A 38 -5.77 13.88 18.36
N ILE A 39 -5.58 12.57 18.23
CA ILE A 39 -6.54 11.72 17.49
C ILE A 39 -7.77 11.28 18.32
N ARG A 40 -7.84 11.61 19.61
CA ARG A 40 -8.92 11.20 20.52
C ARG A 40 -10.32 11.53 20.00
N THR A 41 -10.47 12.67 19.33
CA THR A 41 -11.74 13.12 18.74
C THR A 41 -12.15 12.37 17.46
N CYS A 42 -11.28 11.52 16.93
CA CYS A 42 -11.51 10.73 15.72
C CYS A 42 -12.05 9.32 16.02
N LEU A 43 -12.19 8.95 17.29
CA LEU A 43 -12.69 7.64 17.69
C LEU A 43 -14.23 7.62 17.78
N GLY A 44 -14.85 6.61 17.17
CA GLY A 44 -16.27 6.31 17.28
C GLY A 44 -17.15 6.84 16.12
N PRO A 45 -18.46 6.55 16.14
CA PRO A 45 -19.38 6.89 15.03
C PRO A 45 -19.68 8.39 14.90
N LYS A 46 -19.41 9.16 15.96
CA LYS A 46 -19.50 10.63 15.95
C LYS A 46 -18.12 11.29 15.89
N ALA A 47 -17.15 10.60 15.29
CA ALA A 47 -15.83 11.14 15.05
C ALA A 47 -15.90 12.46 14.29
N MET A 48 -15.13 13.45 14.75
CA MET A 48 -15.02 14.73 14.06
C MET A 48 -13.99 14.63 12.94
N LEU A 49 -14.30 15.19 11.78
CA LEU A 49 -13.34 15.33 10.68
C LEU A 49 -12.26 16.34 11.08
N LYS A 50 -11.01 16.02 10.74
CA LYS A 50 -9.89 16.93 10.89
C LYS A 50 -9.45 17.45 9.54
N MET A 51 -9.26 18.76 9.49
CA MET A 51 -8.66 19.45 8.35
C MET A 51 -7.18 19.65 8.66
N ILE A 52 -6.32 19.08 7.83
CA ILE A 52 -4.86 19.25 7.89
C ILE A 52 -4.45 20.04 6.66
N LEU A 53 -3.59 21.03 6.87
CA LEU A 53 -3.00 21.84 5.83
C LEU A 53 -1.58 21.38 5.60
N ASP A 54 -1.30 20.94 4.38
CA ASP A 54 0.06 20.61 3.97
C ASP A 54 0.93 21.86 3.80
N PRO A 55 2.25 21.76 3.96
CA PRO A 55 3.18 22.85 3.65
C PRO A 55 3.07 23.35 2.21
N MET A 56 2.62 22.48 1.29
CA MET A 56 2.39 22.78 -0.13
C MET A 56 1.00 23.39 -0.40
N GLY A 57 0.17 23.62 0.62
CA GLY A 57 -1.17 24.17 0.49
C GLY A 57 -2.26 23.15 0.12
N GLY A 58 -1.94 21.86 0.11
CA GLY A 58 -2.93 20.79 0.02
C GLY A 58 -3.81 20.74 1.27
N ILE A 59 -5.11 20.51 1.10
CA ILE A 59 -6.04 20.36 2.23
C ILE A 59 -6.48 18.90 2.30
N LEU A 60 -6.10 18.21 3.37
CA LEU A 60 -6.56 16.87 3.67
C LEU A 60 -7.68 16.95 4.71
N LEU A 61 -8.87 16.49 4.36
CA LEU A 61 -10.00 16.37 5.28
C LEU A 61 -10.29 14.89 5.53
N THR A 62 -10.01 14.40 6.74
CA THR A 62 -10.24 12.99 7.08
C THR A 62 -10.48 12.80 8.58
N ASN A 63 -11.17 11.72 8.94
CA ASN A 63 -11.29 11.23 10.30
C ASN A 63 -10.44 9.98 10.55
N ASP A 64 -9.70 9.50 9.55
CA ASP A 64 -8.83 8.34 9.71
C ASP A 64 -7.56 8.73 10.49
N GLY A 65 -7.39 8.15 11.68
CA GLY A 65 -6.27 8.45 12.57
C GLY A 65 -4.91 8.18 11.94
N ASN A 66 -4.75 7.12 11.15
CA ASN A 66 -3.47 6.81 10.51
C ASN A 66 -3.14 7.82 9.40
N ALA A 67 -4.13 8.23 8.61
CA ALA A 67 -3.95 9.29 7.62
C ALA A 67 -3.57 10.62 8.28
N ILE A 68 -4.19 10.96 9.42
CA ILE A 68 -3.85 12.15 10.20
C ILE A 68 -2.40 12.08 10.72
N LEU A 69 -2.01 10.95 11.31
CA LEU A 69 -0.69 10.78 11.92
C LEU A 69 0.46 10.76 10.89
N ARG A 70 0.19 10.42 9.63
CA ARG A 70 1.19 10.47 8.55
C ARG A 70 1.55 11.90 8.13
N GLU A 71 0.61 12.83 8.23
CA GLU A 71 0.84 14.23 7.85
C GLU A 71 1.42 15.09 8.98
N ILE A 72 1.45 14.58 10.22
CA ILE A 72 1.97 15.33 11.37
C ILE A 72 3.48 15.06 11.49
N ASP A 73 4.29 16.11 11.36
CA ASP A 73 5.72 16.04 11.71
C ASP A 73 5.90 16.15 13.24
N VAL A 74 6.66 15.22 13.82
CA VAL A 74 6.91 15.18 15.26
C VAL A 74 8.39 15.08 15.57
N ALA A 75 8.87 15.97 16.44
CA ALA A 75 10.27 16.01 16.86
C ALA A 75 10.66 14.88 17.84
N HIS A 76 9.77 14.56 18.78
CA HIS A 76 10.09 13.66 19.90
C HIS A 76 10.10 12.18 19.47
N PRO A 77 11.15 11.38 19.78
CA PRO A 77 11.28 10.00 19.30
C PRO A 77 10.17 9.06 19.78
N ALA A 78 9.71 9.20 21.03
CA ALA A 78 8.60 8.39 21.53
C ALA A 78 7.29 8.61 20.73
N ALA A 79 7.08 9.81 20.21
CA ALA A 79 5.91 10.09 19.37
C ALA A 79 6.09 9.52 17.95
N LYS A 80 7.31 9.50 17.39
CA LYS A 80 7.61 8.80 16.14
C LYS A 80 7.28 7.30 16.24
N ASN A 81 7.67 6.66 17.34
CA ASN A 81 7.33 5.26 17.59
C ASN A 81 5.81 5.03 17.65
N MET A 82 5.02 5.98 18.18
CA MET A 82 3.55 5.90 18.16
C MET A 82 3.02 5.99 16.73
N ILE A 83 3.57 6.87 15.88
CA ILE A 83 3.17 6.96 14.47
C ILE A 83 3.50 5.68 13.71
N GLU A 84 4.69 5.11 13.94
CA GLU A 84 5.09 3.83 13.35
C GLU A 84 4.17 2.67 13.78
N LEU A 85 3.78 2.64 15.06
CA LEU A 85 2.80 1.67 15.56
C LEU A 85 1.44 1.78 14.85
N SER A 86 0.98 3.00 14.55
CA SER A 86 -0.26 3.20 13.78
C SER A 86 -0.12 2.66 12.36
N ARG A 87 1.06 2.81 11.76
CA ARG A 87 1.33 2.35 10.39
C ARG A 87 1.37 0.83 10.31
N THR A 88 2.02 0.15 11.26
CA THR A 88 2.04 -1.32 11.28
C THR A 88 0.65 -1.90 11.48
N GLN A 89 -0.16 -1.29 12.36
CA GLN A 89 -1.55 -1.71 12.56
C GLN A 89 -2.41 -1.56 11.28
N ASP A 90 -2.22 -0.46 10.55
CA ASP A 90 -2.89 -0.20 9.28
C ASP A 90 -2.51 -1.23 8.20
N GLU A 91 -1.25 -1.65 8.16
CA GLU A 91 -0.75 -2.63 7.20
C GLU A 91 -1.25 -4.06 7.51
N GLU A 92 -1.40 -4.43 8.78
CA GLU A 92 -1.81 -5.79 9.19
C GLU A 92 -3.32 -6.02 9.10
N VAL A 93 -4.14 -5.11 9.62
CA VAL A 93 -5.61 -5.30 9.69
C VAL A 93 -6.43 -4.19 9.05
N GLY A 94 -5.82 -3.01 8.82
CA GLY A 94 -6.50 -1.85 8.20
C GLY A 94 -7.59 -1.17 9.03
N ASP A 95 -7.87 -1.65 10.24
CA ASP A 95 -8.81 -1.03 11.20
C ASP A 95 -8.20 -0.96 12.62
N GLY A 96 -8.81 -0.16 13.49
CA GLY A 96 -8.40 -0.01 14.89
C GLY A 96 -7.13 0.81 15.09
N THR A 97 -6.60 1.45 14.04
CA THR A 97 -5.42 2.34 14.11
C THR A 97 -5.56 3.40 15.20
N THR A 98 -6.71 4.07 15.23
CA THR A 98 -7.01 5.12 16.22
C THR A 98 -7.14 4.54 17.64
N SER A 99 -7.78 3.38 17.77
CA SER A 99 -7.99 2.71 19.06
C SER A 99 -6.68 2.27 19.70
N VAL A 100 -5.76 1.70 18.92
CA VAL A 100 -4.45 1.24 19.41
C VAL A 100 -3.63 2.40 19.96
N ILE A 101 -3.60 3.52 19.25
CA ILE A 101 -2.83 4.70 19.67
C ILE A 101 -3.41 5.34 20.93
N ILE A 102 -4.75 5.47 21.01
CA ILE A 102 -5.41 5.99 22.21
C ILE A 102 -5.17 5.07 23.41
N LEU A 103 -5.32 3.76 23.23
CA LEU A 103 -5.11 2.78 24.29
C LEU A 103 -3.66 2.79 24.78
N ALA A 104 -2.68 2.81 23.87
CA ALA A 104 -1.26 2.89 24.23
C ALA A 104 -0.93 4.19 24.98
N GLY A 105 -1.46 5.33 24.53
CA GLY A 105 -1.29 6.61 25.21
C GLY A 105 -1.90 6.63 26.62
N GLU A 106 -3.09 6.05 26.79
CA GLU A 106 -3.78 6.00 28.08
C GLU A 106 -3.13 5.01 29.06
N ILE A 107 -2.64 3.85 28.59
CA ILE A 107 -1.83 2.93 29.39
C ILE A 107 -0.59 3.66 29.94
N LEU A 108 0.14 4.38 29.08
CA LEU A 108 1.29 5.15 29.51
C LEU A 108 0.91 6.26 30.52
N ALA A 109 -0.21 6.94 30.31
CA ALA A 109 -0.72 7.94 31.25
C ALA A 109 -1.03 7.32 32.63
N HIS A 110 -1.64 6.14 32.67
CA HIS A 110 -1.91 5.40 33.92
C HIS A 110 -0.65 4.84 34.59
N THR A 111 0.43 4.59 33.85
CA THR A 111 1.71 4.20 34.45
C THR A 111 2.46 5.36 35.11
N LEU A 112 2.16 6.60 34.75
CA LEU A 112 2.86 7.78 35.28
C LEU A 112 2.81 7.84 36.82
N PRO A 113 1.65 7.73 37.51
CA PRO A 113 1.59 7.70 38.98
C PRO A 113 2.37 6.54 39.62
N LEU A 114 2.50 5.40 38.93
CA LEU A 114 3.28 4.25 39.41
C LEU A 114 4.78 4.56 39.43
N LEU A 115 5.26 5.28 38.40
CA LEU A 115 6.62 5.82 38.38
C LEU A 115 6.82 6.88 39.46
N GLU A 116 5.76 7.64 39.80
CA GLU A 116 5.85 8.62 40.89
C GLU A 116 6.01 7.99 42.26
N ARG A 117 5.41 6.82 42.46
CA ARG A 117 5.59 5.96 43.64
C ARG A 117 6.91 5.19 43.65
N SER A 118 7.85 5.52 42.77
CA SER A 118 9.18 4.91 42.68
C SER A 118 9.16 3.39 42.41
N ILE A 119 8.14 2.89 41.71
CA ILE A 119 8.13 1.51 41.25
C ILE A 119 9.06 1.38 40.04
N HIS A 120 9.98 0.40 40.08
CA HIS A 120 10.92 0.18 38.99
C HIS A 120 10.18 -0.21 37.69
N PRO A 121 10.48 0.39 36.52
CA PRO A 121 9.75 0.15 35.26
C PRO A 121 9.63 -1.32 34.86
N VAL A 122 10.66 -2.12 35.15
CA VAL A 122 10.66 -3.57 34.88
C VAL A 122 9.48 -4.29 35.56
N ARG A 123 9.11 -3.89 36.78
CA ARG A 123 7.96 -4.48 37.49
C ARG A 123 6.64 -4.07 36.83
N ILE A 124 6.55 -2.84 36.33
CA ILE A 124 5.37 -2.35 35.60
C ILE A 124 5.20 -3.12 34.30
N ILE A 125 6.29 -3.27 33.53
CA ILE A 125 6.29 -4.03 32.26
C ILE A 125 5.88 -5.49 32.50
N ALA A 126 6.43 -6.14 33.53
CA ALA A 126 6.04 -7.51 33.89
C ALA A 126 4.53 -7.62 34.23
N GLY A 127 4.00 -6.64 34.97
CA GLY A 127 2.57 -6.58 35.29
C GLY A 127 1.69 -6.36 34.05
N LEU A 128 2.10 -5.47 33.14
CA LEU A 128 1.39 -5.23 31.87
C LEU A 128 1.38 -6.46 30.96
N ASN A 129 2.50 -7.20 30.89
CA ASN A 129 2.56 -8.44 30.12
C ASN A 129 1.64 -9.53 30.69
N ALA A 130 1.57 -9.68 32.02
CA ALA A 130 0.64 -10.61 32.66
C ALA A 130 -0.83 -10.20 32.44
N ALA A 131 -1.13 -8.89 32.50
CA ALA A 131 -2.45 -8.36 32.21
C ALA A 131 -2.85 -8.57 30.74
N LEU A 132 -1.91 -8.44 29.80
CA LEU A 132 -2.14 -8.66 28.37
C LEU A 132 -2.59 -10.10 28.09
N VAL A 133 -1.93 -11.10 28.66
CA VAL A 133 -2.33 -12.52 28.50
C VAL A 133 -3.76 -12.73 29.00
N THR A 134 -4.06 -12.22 30.19
CA THR A 134 -5.41 -12.35 30.79
C THR A 134 -6.48 -11.62 29.97
N ALA A 135 -6.13 -10.46 29.39
CA ALA A 135 -7.02 -9.70 28.53
C ALA A 135 -7.35 -10.46 27.24
N LEU A 136 -6.34 -11.08 26.59
CA LEU A 136 -6.54 -11.91 25.40
C LEU A 136 -7.43 -13.12 25.68
N ASP A 137 -7.21 -13.81 26.80
CA ASP A 137 -8.07 -14.94 27.21
C ASP A 137 -9.51 -14.49 27.44
N THR A 138 -9.69 -13.30 28.04
CA THR A 138 -11.03 -12.74 28.26
C THR A 138 -11.71 -12.40 26.94
N VAL A 139 -10.99 -11.82 25.97
CA VAL A 139 -11.50 -11.53 24.63
C VAL A 139 -11.94 -12.81 23.92
N ASN A 140 -11.14 -13.88 23.99
CA ASN A 140 -11.50 -15.17 23.40
C ASN A 140 -12.78 -15.76 24.02
N ARG A 141 -12.98 -15.58 25.32
CA ARG A 141 -14.18 -16.07 26.03
C ARG A 141 -15.46 -15.31 25.68
N ILE A 142 -15.37 -14.01 25.40
CA ILE A 142 -16.55 -13.18 25.02
C ILE A 142 -16.82 -13.20 23.52
N SER A 143 -15.89 -13.73 22.72
CA SER A 143 -16.00 -13.76 21.26
C SER A 143 -17.09 -14.73 20.83
N ILE A 144 -17.91 -14.30 19.88
CA ILE A 144 -18.99 -15.10 19.29
C ILE A 144 -18.52 -15.55 17.91
N PRO A 145 -18.50 -16.86 17.60
CA PRO A 145 -18.11 -17.33 16.28
C PRO A 145 -19.14 -16.90 15.23
N ILE A 146 -18.66 -16.44 14.08
CA ILE A 146 -19.47 -16.03 12.94
C ILE A 146 -19.18 -16.97 11.78
N ASP A 147 -20.22 -17.37 11.05
CA ASP A 147 -20.08 -18.17 9.83
C ASP A 147 -19.62 -17.29 8.67
N THR A 148 -18.46 -17.63 8.08
CA THR A 148 -17.85 -16.88 6.97
C THR A 148 -18.47 -17.23 5.62
N SER A 149 -19.30 -18.27 5.54
CA SER A 149 -19.97 -18.66 4.30
C SER A 149 -21.23 -17.83 4.00
N SER A 150 -21.89 -17.31 5.04
CA SER A 150 -23.11 -16.51 4.97
C SER A 150 -22.82 -15.08 4.52
N ASP A 151 -23.34 -14.70 3.34
CA ASP A 151 -23.29 -13.33 2.82
C ASP A 151 -23.91 -12.31 3.79
N GLN A 152 -25.01 -12.68 4.44
CA GLN A 152 -25.78 -11.77 5.28
C GLN A 152 -25.00 -11.38 6.53
N ASP A 153 -24.37 -12.35 7.18
CA ASP A 153 -23.55 -12.12 8.37
C ASP A 153 -22.29 -11.32 8.03
N MET A 154 -21.66 -11.62 6.89
CA MET A 154 -20.50 -10.88 6.40
C MET A 154 -20.85 -9.43 6.01
N LEU A 155 -22.01 -9.20 5.38
CA LEU A 155 -22.49 -7.85 5.08
C LEU A 155 -22.75 -7.05 6.36
N ALA A 156 -23.39 -7.68 7.36
CA ALA A 156 -23.60 -7.05 8.66
C ALA A 156 -22.27 -6.69 9.33
N LEU A 157 -21.28 -7.58 9.29
CA LEU A 157 -19.94 -7.34 9.81
C LEU A 157 -19.27 -6.15 9.12
N ILE A 158 -19.22 -6.12 7.78
CA ILE A 158 -18.60 -5.03 7.02
C ILE A 158 -19.31 -3.69 7.32
N LYS A 159 -20.64 -3.71 7.49
CA LYS A 159 -21.42 -2.52 7.81
C LYS A 159 -21.03 -1.90 9.15
N THR A 160 -20.64 -2.71 10.14
CA THR A 160 -20.14 -2.19 11.44
C THR A 160 -18.85 -1.40 11.28
N ALA A 161 -17.92 -1.84 10.43
CA ALA A 161 -16.64 -1.18 10.20
C ALA A 161 -16.77 0.10 9.35
N ILE A 162 -17.70 0.13 8.39
CA ILE A 162 -17.90 1.30 7.51
C ILE A 162 -18.66 2.43 8.22
N GLY A 163 -19.49 2.11 9.22
CA GLY A 163 -20.39 3.06 9.87
C GLY A 163 -19.73 4.29 10.51
N THR A 164 -18.44 4.23 10.84
CA THR A 164 -17.69 5.34 11.45
C THR A 164 -17.05 6.29 10.43
N LYS A 165 -17.16 6.00 9.12
CA LYS A 165 -16.53 6.78 8.05
C LYS A 165 -17.56 7.59 7.26
N PHE A 166 -17.09 8.61 6.53
CA PHE A 166 -17.94 9.48 5.68
C PHE A 166 -18.84 8.69 4.71
N VAL A 167 -18.43 7.48 4.34
CA VAL A 167 -19.11 6.60 3.39
C VAL A 167 -20.36 5.92 3.99
N ALA A 168 -20.75 6.21 5.24
CA ALA A 168 -21.94 5.65 5.87
C ALA A 168 -23.23 5.83 5.05
N ARG A 169 -23.36 6.93 4.28
CA ARG A 169 -24.50 7.19 3.37
C ARG A 169 -24.64 6.15 2.26
N TRP A 170 -23.52 5.60 1.80
CA TRP A 170 -23.43 4.62 0.72
C TRP A 170 -23.00 3.24 1.26
N SER A 171 -23.26 3.00 2.55
CA SER A 171 -22.76 1.81 3.26
C SER A 171 -23.19 0.51 2.58
N ASP A 172 -24.44 0.39 2.16
CA ASP A 172 -24.96 -0.84 1.53
C ASP A 172 -24.25 -1.16 0.21
N LEU A 173 -24.03 -0.14 -0.63
CA LEU A 173 -23.27 -0.29 -1.88
C LEU A 173 -21.83 -0.73 -1.59
N MET A 174 -21.15 -0.05 -0.66
CA MET A 174 -19.75 -0.35 -0.33
C MET A 174 -19.58 -1.72 0.33
N CYS A 175 -20.51 -2.13 1.19
CA CYS A 175 -20.54 -3.47 1.76
C CYS A 175 -20.64 -4.52 0.65
N SER A 176 -21.52 -4.32 -0.33
CA SER A 176 -21.68 -5.24 -1.46
C SER A 176 -20.43 -5.31 -2.35
N LEU A 177 -19.77 -4.17 -2.59
CA LEU A 177 -18.54 -4.10 -3.38
C LEU A 177 -17.38 -4.76 -2.64
N ALA A 178 -17.21 -4.48 -1.35
CA ALA A 178 -16.17 -5.08 -0.52
C ALA A 178 -16.34 -6.61 -0.45
N LEU A 179 -17.55 -7.10 -0.20
CA LEU A 179 -17.83 -8.55 -0.16
C LEU A 179 -17.52 -9.21 -1.52
N LYS A 180 -17.97 -8.60 -2.62
CA LYS A 180 -17.67 -9.11 -3.98
C LYS A 180 -16.17 -9.12 -4.25
N ALA A 181 -15.45 -8.05 -3.92
CA ALA A 181 -14.02 -7.96 -4.13
C ALA A 181 -13.25 -9.04 -3.34
N VAL A 182 -13.57 -9.21 -2.05
CA VAL A 182 -12.96 -10.25 -1.22
C VAL A 182 -13.24 -11.63 -1.80
N ARG A 183 -14.49 -11.94 -2.17
CA ARG A 183 -14.84 -13.23 -2.78
C ARG A 183 -14.16 -13.48 -4.10
N THR A 184 -14.05 -12.48 -4.97
CA THR A 184 -13.33 -12.61 -6.24
C THR A 184 -11.85 -12.95 -6.01
N VAL A 185 -11.21 -12.32 -5.01
CA VAL A 185 -9.82 -12.64 -4.65
C VAL A 185 -9.70 -14.02 -4.00
N THR A 186 -10.67 -14.43 -3.17
CA THR A 186 -10.68 -15.76 -2.53
C THR A 186 -10.94 -16.89 -3.53
N GLN A 187 -11.94 -16.75 -4.40
CA GLN A 187 -12.36 -17.77 -5.37
C GLN A 187 -11.43 -17.86 -6.59
N GLY A 188 -10.66 -16.80 -6.88
CA GLY A 188 -9.61 -16.82 -7.91
C GLY A 188 -8.57 -17.93 -7.71
N GLY A 189 -8.53 -18.57 -6.53
CA GLY A 189 -7.67 -19.72 -6.23
C GLY A 189 -8.23 -21.11 -6.60
N GLU A 190 -9.54 -21.27 -6.82
CA GLU A 190 -10.13 -22.62 -7.01
C GLU A 190 -10.22 -23.05 -8.48
N THR A 191 -10.40 -22.11 -9.42
CA THR A 191 -10.56 -22.43 -10.85
C THR A 191 -9.26 -22.44 -11.68
N ALA A 192 -8.12 -22.14 -11.08
CA ALA A 192 -6.82 -22.18 -11.76
C ALA A 192 -5.89 -23.17 -11.05
N GLN A 193 -6.07 -24.46 -11.35
CA GLN A 193 -4.93 -25.37 -11.25
C GLN A 193 -3.79 -24.79 -12.11
N SER A 194 -2.66 -24.56 -11.45
CA SER A 194 -1.35 -24.18 -11.98
C SER A 194 -1.04 -22.69 -12.19
N VAL A 195 0.09 -22.31 -11.57
CA VAL A 195 0.90 -21.09 -11.67
C VAL A 195 0.42 -19.88 -10.84
N GLY A 196 0.72 -19.94 -9.53
CA GLY A 196 0.60 -18.80 -8.61
C GLY A 196 -0.32 -19.04 -7.41
N GLY A 197 -0.54 -20.31 -7.04
CA GLY A 197 -1.48 -20.71 -6.00
C GLY A 197 -1.27 -20.00 -4.67
N VAL A 198 -2.37 -19.46 -4.13
CA VAL A 198 -2.50 -19.14 -2.71
C VAL A 198 -2.30 -20.46 -1.95
N PRO A 199 -1.24 -20.61 -1.13
CA PRO A 199 -1.06 -21.82 -0.37
C PRO A 199 -2.14 -21.86 0.73
N ILE A 200 -3.01 -22.86 0.67
CA ILE A 200 -3.84 -23.25 1.81
C ILE A 200 -2.89 -23.92 2.81
N ILE A 201 -2.38 -23.15 3.76
CA ILE A 201 -1.58 -23.67 4.86
C ILE A 201 -2.54 -23.84 6.04
N ASN A 202 -2.69 -25.07 6.54
CA ASN A 202 -3.44 -25.39 7.77
C ASN A 202 -4.90 -24.91 7.81
N GLY A 203 -5.63 -24.94 6.69
CA GLY A 203 -7.04 -24.53 6.67
C GLY A 203 -7.29 -23.02 6.79
N MET A 204 -6.23 -22.19 6.69
CA MET A 204 -6.35 -20.73 6.58
C MET A 204 -6.21 -20.30 5.12
N THR A 205 -7.26 -19.67 4.58
CA THR A 205 -7.21 -18.98 3.29
C THR A 205 -6.48 -17.65 3.46
N THR A 206 -5.25 -17.55 2.98
CA THR A 206 -4.49 -16.30 2.98
C THR A 206 -4.96 -15.42 1.82
N ILE A 207 -5.48 -14.23 2.13
CA ILE A 207 -6.01 -13.30 1.12
C ILE A 207 -5.01 -12.14 1.00
N ASP A 208 -4.27 -12.07 -0.11
CA ASP A 208 -3.41 -10.92 -0.40
C ASP A 208 -4.20 -9.82 -1.13
N ILE A 209 -4.81 -8.94 -0.36
CA ILE A 209 -5.59 -7.82 -0.89
C ILE A 209 -4.68 -6.83 -1.63
N LYS A 210 -3.43 -6.65 -1.18
CA LYS A 210 -2.54 -5.59 -1.69
C LYS A 210 -2.08 -5.84 -3.12
N ARG A 211 -1.86 -7.11 -3.49
CA ARG A 211 -1.42 -7.48 -4.84
C ARG A 211 -2.57 -7.73 -5.80
N TYR A 212 -3.65 -8.38 -5.35
CA TYR A 212 -4.72 -8.83 -6.22
C TYR A 212 -5.90 -7.85 -6.33
N ALA A 213 -6.15 -7.01 -5.32
CA ALA A 213 -7.21 -6.00 -5.37
C ALA A 213 -6.64 -4.63 -5.76
N ARG A 214 -6.45 -4.40 -7.06
CA ARG A 214 -6.05 -3.08 -7.58
C ARG A 214 -7.27 -2.16 -7.69
N VAL A 215 -7.22 -1.02 -7.00
CA VAL A 215 -8.25 0.01 -7.06
C VAL A 215 -7.84 1.09 -8.06
N GLU A 216 -8.64 1.28 -9.12
CA GLU A 216 -8.47 2.35 -10.10
C GLU A 216 -9.57 3.41 -9.91
N LYS A 217 -9.18 4.67 -9.74
CA LYS A 217 -10.12 5.78 -9.52
C LYS A 217 -10.34 6.53 -10.83
N VAL A 218 -11.51 6.35 -11.44
CA VAL A 218 -11.91 7.06 -12.67
C VAL A 218 -12.80 8.25 -12.32
N ALA A 219 -12.44 9.44 -12.79
CA ALA A 219 -13.22 10.66 -12.54
C ALA A 219 -14.38 10.82 -13.53
N GLY A 220 -15.51 11.36 -13.07
CA GLY A 220 -16.63 11.82 -13.92
C GLY A 220 -17.96 11.10 -13.72
N ALA A 221 -17.96 9.89 -13.14
CA ALA A 221 -19.17 9.10 -12.90
C ALA A 221 -19.75 9.30 -11.49
N THR A 222 -20.96 8.78 -11.26
CA THR A 222 -21.55 8.72 -9.91
C THR A 222 -20.97 7.57 -9.08
N ILE A 223 -21.06 7.66 -7.75
CA ILE A 223 -20.56 6.60 -6.85
C ILE A 223 -21.30 5.27 -7.07
N GLU A 224 -22.60 5.33 -7.41
CA GLU A 224 -23.46 4.17 -7.68
C GLU A 224 -23.00 3.33 -8.88
N GLU A 225 -22.31 3.93 -9.84
CA GLU A 225 -21.77 3.25 -11.02
C GLU A 225 -20.49 2.45 -10.72
N SER A 226 -19.98 2.51 -9.49
CA SER A 226 -18.80 1.76 -9.08
C SER A 226 -19.09 0.25 -9.11
N GLN A 227 -18.24 -0.50 -9.80
CA GLN A 227 -18.37 -1.96 -9.92
C GLN A 227 -17.06 -2.67 -9.66
N VAL A 228 -17.16 -3.89 -9.12
CA VAL A 228 -16.01 -4.81 -9.03
C VAL A 228 -15.94 -5.58 -10.32
N LEU A 229 -14.83 -5.42 -11.05
CA LEU A 229 -14.53 -6.18 -12.26
C LEU A 229 -13.72 -7.43 -11.90
N SER A 230 -14.16 -8.60 -12.37
CA SER A 230 -13.36 -9.84 -12.31
C SER A 230 -12.33 -9.85 -13.45
N GLY A 231 -11.32 -9.01 -13.32
CA GLY A 231 -10.27 -8.83 -14.33
C GLY A 231 -9.39 -7.63 -14.02
N VAL A 232 -8.50 -7.28 -14.95
CA VAL A 232 -7.60 -6.13 -14.80
C VAL A 232 -8.06 -4.99 -15.70
N LEU A 233 -8.24 -3.80 -15.12
CA LEU A 233 -8.45 -2.57 -15.86
C LEU A 233 -7.09 -1.93 -16.15
N ILE A 234 -6.84 -1.63 -17.43
CA ILE A 234 -5.62 -0.95 -17.87
C ILE A 234 -6.02 0.38 -18.53
N ASN A 235 -5.48 1.48 -18.03
CA ASN A 235 -5.68 2.81 -18.62
C ASN A 235 -4.70 3.06 -19.78
N LYS A 236 -4.73 2.18 -20.77
CA LYS A 236 -3.99 2.30 -22.03
C LYS A 236 -4.91 1.96 -23.18
N ASP A 237 -4.95 2.83 -24.17
CA ASP A 237 -5.66 2.58 -25.41
C ASP A 237 -4.78 1.78 -26.37
N ILE A 238 -5.41 1.32 -27.44
CA ILE A 238 -4.81 0.58 -28.54
C ILE A 238 -3.76 1.44 -29.25
N THR A 239 -2.65 0.82 -29.64
CA THR A 239 -1.54 1.49 -30.33
C THR A 239 -1.87 1.88 -31.77
N HIS A 240 -2.70 1.10 -32.48
CA HIS A 240 -3.08 1.35 -33.87
C HIS A 240 -4.60 1.50 -34.07
N PRO A 241 -5.10 2.57 -34.74
CA PRO A 241 -6.53 2.83 -34.88
C PRO A 241 -7.35 1.74 -35.59
N LYS A 242 -6.72 0.97 -36.49
CA LYS A 242 -7.39 -0.11 -37.24
C LYS A 242 -7.44 -1.46 -36.50
N MET A 243 -6.85 -1.56 -35.31
CA MET A 243 -6.87 -2.81 -34.54
C MET A 243 -8.29 -3.10 -34.03
N ARG A 244 -8.62 -4.38 -33.86
CA ARG A 244 -9.93 -4.81 -33.37
C ARG A 244 -10.12 -4.38 -31.90
N ARG A 245 -11.18 -3.63 -31.61
CA ARG A 245 -11.48 -3.14 -30.25
C ARG A 245 -12.09 -4.16 -29.31
N ARG A 246 -12.71 -5.22 -29.84
CA ARG A 246 -13.40 -6.24 -29.05
C ARG A 246 -13.09 -7.63 -29.59
N ILE A 247 -12.60 -8.48 -28.70
CA ILE A 247 -12.29 -9.89 -28.98
C ILE A 247 -13.01 -10.72 -27.92
N ALA A 248 -13.86 -11.66 -28.33
CA ALA A 248 -14.75 -12.38 -27.41
C ALA A 248 -14.01 -13.37 -26.48
N ASN A 249 -12.92 -13.98 -26.96
CA ASN A 249 -12.07 -14.89 -26.20
C ASN A 249 -10.60 -14.70 -26.61
N PRO A 250 -9.92 -13.66 -26.09
CA PRO A 250 -8.56 -13.35 -26.52
C PRO A 250 -7.55 -14.33 -25.93
N ARG A 251 -6.63 -14.84 -26.75
CA ARG A 251 -5.40 -15.48 -26.27
C ARG A 251 -4.36 -14.41 -25.96
N ILE A 252 -4.03 -14.28 -24.67
CA ILE A 252 -3.18 -13.20 -24.16
C ILE A 252 -1.74 -13.69 -24.00
N ILE A 253 -0.78 -12.93 -24.51
CA ILE A 253 0.65 -13.10 -24.21
C ILE A 253 1.13 -11.89 -23.43
N LEU A 254 1.85 -12.14 -22.33
CA LEU A 254 2.50 -11.12 -21.51
C LEU A 254 4.01 -11.14 -21.81
N LEU A 255 4.58 -9.97 -22.11
CA LEU A 255 5.99 -9.79 -22.43
C LEU A 255 6.60 -8.69 -21.57
N ASP A 256 7.76 -8.95 -20.97
CA ASP A 256 8.62 -7.92 -20.36
C ASP A 256 9.47 -7.21 -21.44
N CYS A 257 9.89 -7.97 -22.45
CA CYS A 257 10.72 -7.46 -23.55
C CYS A 257 9.97 -6.38 -24.37
N PRO A 258 10.63 -5.26 -24.72
CA PRO A 258 10.05 -4.28 -25.64
C PRO A 258 10.02 -4.85 -27.07
N LEU A 259 9.06 -4.37 -27.86
CA LEU A 259 8.97 -4.65 -29.30
C LEU A 259 9.58 -3.49 -30.08
N GLU A 260 10.88 -3.30 -29.89
CA GLU A 260 11.67 -2.26 -30.51
C GLU A 260 13.03 -2.80 -30.95
N TYR A 261 13.71 -2.05 -31.83
CA TYR A 261 15.07 -2.39 -32.22
C TYR A 261 16.01 -2.28 -31.02
N LYS A 262 16.66 -3.39 -30.69
CA LYS A 262 17.64 -3.42 -29.60
C LYS A 262 19.03 -3.20 -30.18
N LYS A 263 19.70 -2.18 -29.67
CA LYS A 263 21.13 -1.99 -29.87
C LYS A 263 21.91 -3.07 -29.10
N GLY A 264 23.06 -3.47 -29.62
CA GLY A 264 23.96 -4.37 -28.91
C GLY A 264 24.38 -3.79 -27.55
N GLU A 265 24.49 -4.65 -26.54
CA GLU A 265 24.95 -4.24 -25.20
C GLU A 265 26.43 -3.82 -25.19
N SER A 266 27.21 -4.38 -26.12
CA SER A 266 28.61 -3.98 -26.36
C SER A 266 28.71 -2.69 -27.16
N GLN A 267 29.86 -2.00 -27.05
CA GLN A 267 30.16 -0.82 -27.87
C GLN A 267 30.04 -1.14 -29.36
N THR A 268 28.95 -0.69 -29.95
CA THR A 268 28.62 -0.89 -31.36
C THR A 268 28.81 0.44 -32.08
N ASN A 269 30.00 0.65 -32.64
CA ASN A 269 30.27 1.82 -33.49
C ASN A 269 29.94 1.47 -34.93
N ILE A 270 29.02 2.23 -35.52
CA ILE A 270 28.64 2.09 -36.93
C ILE A 270 29.21 3.29 -37.67
N GLU A 271 30.18 3.04 -38.55
CA GLU A 271 30.75 4.05 -39.44
C GLU A 271 30.08 3.97 -40.81
N ILE A 272 29.43 5.06 -41.22
CA ILE A 272 28.67 5.12 -42.47
C ILE A 272 29.49 5.94 -43.47
N SER A 273 30.03 5.27 -44.49
CA SER A 273 30.85 5.91 -45.53
C SER A 273 30.13 6.02 -46.88
N LYS A 274 29.21 5.10 -47.19
CA LYS A 274 28.46 5.07 -48.45
C LYS A 274 26.97 5.27 -48.20
N GLU A 275 26.29 5.91 -49.14
CA GLU A 275 24.84 6.13 -49.09
C GLU A 275 24.06 4.80 -49.07
N ALA A 276 24.54 3.76 -49.74
CA ALA A 276 23.94 2.42 -49.74
C ALA A 276 23.98 1.72 -48.36
N ASP A 277 24.94 2.08 -47.49
CA ASP A 277 25.05 1.49 -46.16
C ASP A 277 23.97 2.03 -45.21
N TRP A 278 23.44 3.22 -45.48
CA TRP A 278 22.29 3.77 -44.75
C TRP A 278 21.03 2.92 -44.95
N ALA A 279 20.74 2.53 -46.20
CA ALA A 279 19.58 1.69 -46.53
C ALA A 279 19.67 0.30 -45.87
N ARG A 280 20.86 -0.30 -45.84
CA ARG A 280 21.07 -1.61 -45.19
C ARG A 280 20.81 -1.60 -43.68
N ILE A 281 21.17 -0.53 -42.98
CA ILE A 281 20.93 -0.42 -41.53
C ILE A 281 19.43 -0.41 -41.25
N LEU A 282 18.66 0.30 -42.08
CA LEU A 282 17.21 0.37 -41.99
C LEU A 282 16.56 -0.99 -42.27
N GLU A 283 17.06 -1.73 -43.27
CA GLU A 283 16.62 -3.11 -43.53
C GLU A 283 16.91 -4.06 -42.36
N ILE A 284 18.10 -3.94 -41.73
CA ILE A 284 18.47 -4.76 -40.55
C ILE A 284 17.53 -4.49 -39.37
N GLU A 285 17.18 -3.22 -39.17
CA GLU A 285 16.24 -2.80 -38.12
C GLU A 285 14.86 -3.46 -38.33
N GLU A 286 14.33 -3.39 -39.54
CA GLU A 286 13.05 -4.01 -39.91
C GLU A 286 13.11 -5.55 -39.80
N GLU A 287 14.20 -6.17 -40.25
CA GLU A 287 14.38 -7.62 -40.16
C GLU A 287 14.37 -8.14 -38.72
N GLN A 288 15.03 -7.41 -37.80
CA GLN A 288 15.09 -7.81 -36.40
C GLN A 288 13.69 -7.78 -35.76
N ILE A 289 12.91 -6.73 -36.03
CA ILE A 289 11.55 -6.62 -35.52
C ILE A 289 10.67 -7.71 -36.13
N LYS A 290 10.80 -7.95 -37.44
CA LYS A 290 10.06 -9.01 -38.13
C LYS A 290 10.33 -10.40 -37.55
N LYS A 291 11.59 -10.74 -37.24
CA LYS A 291 11.96 -12.02 -36.59
C LYS A 291 11.32 -12.18 -35.21
N ILE A 292 11.15 -11.09 -34.44
CA ILE A 292 10.46 -11.13 -33.14
C ILE A 292 8.95 -11.32 -33.35
N CYS A 293 8.36 -10.60 -34.30
CA CYS A 293 6.94 -10.72 -34.63
C CYS A 293 6.58 -12.11 -35.17
N GLU A 294 7.40 -12.71 -36.04
CA GLU A 294 7.19 -14.06 -36.57
C GLU A 294 7.10 -15.10 -35.45
N LYS A 295 8.02 -15.04 -34.47
CA LYS A 295 7.98 -15.90 -33.28
C LYS A 295 6.71 -15.72 -32.47
N LEU A 296 6.17 -14.50 -32.37
CA LEU A 296 4.91 -14.26 -31.68
C LEU A 296 3.71 -14.80 -32.47
N ILE A 297 3.73 -14.66 -33.80
CA ILE A 297 2.67 -15.14 -34.69
C ILE A 297 2.56 -16.67 -34.67
N GLU A 298 3.66 -17.41 -34.48
CA GLU A 298 3.65 -18.87 -34.33
C GLU A 298 2.70 -19.35 -33.22
N PHE A 299 2.64 -18.62 -32.10
CA PHE A 299 1.74 -18.94 -30.98
C PHE A 299 0.28 -18.59 -31.26
N LYS A 300 -0.01 -17.85 -32.33
CA LYS A 300 -1.33 -17.31 -32.70
C LYS A 300 -2.05 -16.61 -31.54
N PRO A 301 -1.45 -15.55 -30.95
CA PRO A 301 -2.11 -14.73 -29.95
C PRO A 301 -3.14 -13.80 -30.58
N ASP A 302 -4.17 -13.45 -29.81
CA ASP A 302 -5.12 -12.41 -30.18
C ASP A 302 -4.80 -11.07 -29.50
N LEU A 303 -4.09 -11.11 -28.37
CA LEU A 303 -3.69 -9.94 -27.60
C LEU A 303 -2.26 -10.11 -27.07
N ILE A 304 -1.43 -9.09 -27.28
CA ILE A 304 -0.07 -9.03 -26.75
C ILE A 304 0.00 -7.81 -25.84
N ILE A 305 0.41 -8.02 -24.59
CA ILE A 305 0.63 -6.97 -23.61
C ILE A 305 2.12 -6.95 -23.30
N THR A 306 2.77 -5.85 -23.63
CA THR A 306 4.18 -5.60 -23.30
C THR A 306 4.25 -4.63 -22.12
N GLU A 307 5.17 -4.87 -21.20
CA GLU A 307 5.48 -3.89 -20.13
C GLU A 307 6.10 -2.62 -20.72
N LYS A 308 6.90 -2.78 -21.77
CA LYS A 308 7.64 -1.71 -22.43
C LYS A 308 7.00 -1.27 -23.75
N GLY A 309 7.66 -0.32 -24.40
CA GLY A 309 7.21 0.29 -25.65
C GLY A 309 7.08 -0.70 -26.82
N VAL A 310 6.22 -0.33 -27.75
CA VAL A 310 5.99 -1.01 -29.02
C VAL A 310 6.32 -0.04 -30.14
N SER A 311 7.16 -0.46 -31.09
CA SER A 311 7.48 0.33 -32.27
C SER A 311 6.26 0.46 -33.20
N GLY A 312 6.02 1.68 -33.70
CA GLY A 312 4.86 1.99 -34.55
C GLY A 312 4.93 1.43 -35.98
N THR A 313 6.11 0.97 -36.43
CA THR A 313 6.32 0.50 -37.81
C THR A 313 5.66 -0.85 -38.11
N HIS A 314 5.43 -1.71 -37.12
CA HIS A 314 4.92 -3.08 -37.33
C HIS A 314 3.58 -3.40 -36.66
N THR A 315 2.87 -2.38 -36.17
CA THR A 315 1.54 -2.56 -35.56
C THR A 315 0.45 -2.97 -36.59
N LEU A 316 0.79 -3.00 -37.88
CA LEU A 316 -0.10 -3.36 -38.99
C LEU A 316 -0.18 -4.86 -39.30
N MET A 317 0.69 -5.71 -38.73
CA MET A 317 0.76 -7.14 -39.06
C MET A 317 0.05 -8.08 -38.06
N ALA A 318 -0.62 -7.54 -37.04
CA ALA A 318 -1.42 -8.31 -36.07
C ALA A 318 -2.93 -8.06 -36.24
#